data_AF-A0A9X4AU72-F1
#
_entry.id   AF-A0A9X4AU72-F1
#
_cell.length_a   1.000
_cell.length_b   1.000
_cell.length_c   1.000
_cell.angle_alpha   90.00
_cell.angle_beta   90.00
_cell.angle_gamma   90.00
#
_symmetry.space_group_name_H-M   'P 1'
#
loop_
_entity.id
_entity.type
_entity.pdbx_description
1 polymer ?
#
loop_
_entity_poly.entity_id
_entity_poly.type
_entity_poly.pdbx_seq_one_letter_code
_entity_poly.pdbx_strand_id
1 'polypeptide(L)'
;MKKAQRSLAPGFLIASPPLGDPNFDRTVVLLAMHNEDGALGFVVNRVAPMSLGEVLKLAGYKGPESKDEGPVFLGGPVAPTMGWILCVDPGLDAEQEGVLAVDARIRITSRRMAFDELVQERLSFAGAPDPKRRMVMLGYSGWGPGQLEREIGTGAWLPTPLDEGVLFDVNVDDRWERAYALHGLTPAVMMSMRSVGEA
;
A
#
# COMPACT_ATOMS: atom_id res chain seq x y z
N MET A 1 22.45 23.90 10.82
CA MET A 1 21.03 23.95 10.44
C MET A 1 20.76 22.74 9.56
N LYS A 2 20.03 21.72 10.05
CA LYS A 2 19.65 20.57 9.21
C LYS A 2 18.72 21.08 8.12
N LYS A 3 19.02 20.80 6.84
CA LYS A 3 18.08 21.05 5.73
C LYS A 3 16.82 20.25 6.06
N ALA A 4 15.66 20.89 6.17
CA ALA A 4 14.40 20.18 6.27
C ALA A 4 14.25 19.32 5.00
N GLN A 5 14.39 18.02 5.15
CA GLN A 5 14.23 17.09 4.05
C GLN A 5 12.75 17.05 3.69
N ARG A 6 12.42 17.33 2.43
CA ARG A 6 11.03 17.31 1.97
C ARG A 6 10.54 15.86 2.03
N SER A 7 9.46 15.62 2.77
CA SER A 7 8.82 14.30 2.84
C SER A 7 8.41 13.82 1.44
N LEU A 8 8.56 12.52 1.20
CA LEU A 8 8.07 11.81 0.02
C LEU A 8 6.67 11.23 0.26
N ALA A 9 6.24 11.19 1.52
CA ALA A 9 4.89 10.82 1.91
C ALA A 9 3.99 12.07 1.99
N PRO A 10 2.71 11.95 1.59
CA PRO A 10 2.14 10.80 0.91
C PRO A 10 2.55 10.72 -0.57
N GLY A 11 2.62 9.51 -1.10
CA GLY A 11 2.91 9.26 -2.50
C GLY A 11 3.04 7.78 -2.82
N PHE A 12 3.42 7.45 -4.04
CA PHE A 12 3.82 6.11 -4.42
C PHE A 12 5.32 5.99 -4.64
N LEU A 13 5.83 4.79 -4.39
CA LEU A 13 7.11 4.33 -4.92
C LEU A 13 6.80 3.25 -5.96
N ILE A 14 7.17 3.53 -7.21
CA ILE A 14 7.02 2.56 -8.30
C ILE A 14 8.34 1.81 -8.45
N ALA A 15 8.27 0.48 -8.36
CA ALA A 15 9.44 -0.38 -8.55
C ALA A 15 9.99 -0.23 -9.96
N SER A 16 11.26 0.13 -10.09
CA SER A 16 11.93 0.24 -11.37
C SER A 16 12.50 -1.10 -11.83
N PRO A 17 12.17 -1.57 -13.04
CA PRO A 17 12.65 -2.85 -13.53
C PRO A 17 14.08 -2.75 -14.11
N PRO A 18 14.94 -3.75 -13.89
CA PRO A 18 14.82 -4.81 -12.90
C PRO A 18 15.20 -4.30 -11.50
N LEU A 19 14.37 -4.59 -10.50
CA LEU A 19 14.66 -4.25 -9.10
C LEU A 19 15.48 -5.33 -8.38
N GLY A 20 15.40 -6.58 -8.85
CA GLY A 20 16.13 -7.73 -8.31
C GLY A 20 15.55 -8.34 -7.03
N ASP A 21 14.67 -7.64 -6.31
CA ASP A 21 13.95 -8.18 -5.14
C ASP A 21 12.56 -8.72 -5.54
N PRO A 22 12.28 -10.03 -5.37
CA PRO A 22 10.98 -10.62 -5.70
C PRO A 22 9.83 -10.07 -4.85
N ASN A 23 10.09 -9.54 -3.64
CA ASN A 23 9.08 -8.90 -2.82
C ASN A 23 8.56 -7.60 -3.44
N PHE A 24 9.32 -7.01 -4.36
CA PHE A 24 9.04 -5.69 -4.91
C PHE A 24 9.00 -5.63 -6.44
N ASP A 25 9.25 -6.73 -7.14
CA ASP A 25 9.10 -6.75 -8.59
C ASP A 25 7.67 -6.34 -9.01
N ARG A 26 7.61 -5.40 -9.96
CA ARG A 26 6.39 -4.76 -10.47
C ARG A 26 5.43 -4.24 -9.39
N THR A 27 5.96 -3.74 -8.28
CA THR A 27 5.12 -3.21 -7.19
C THR A 27 4.87 -1.71 -7.29
N VAL A 28 3.70 -1.32 -6.77
CA VAL A 28 3.36 0.05 -6.39
C VAL A 28 3.24 0.06 -4.87
N VAL A 29 4.13 0.79 -4.19
CA VAL A 29 4.07 0.98 -2.74
C VAL A 29 3.42 2.33 -2.45
N LEU A 30 2.33 2.35 -1.70
CA LEU A 30 1.79 3.55 -1.07
C LEU A 30 2.65 3.93 0.13
N LEU A 31 3.37 5.05 0.05
CA LEU A 31 4.19 5.57 1.11
C LEU A 31 3.33 6.40 2.06
N ALA A 32 3.14 5.90 3.29
CA ALA A 32 2.29 6.52 4.30
C ALA A 32 3.07 7.45 5.24
N MET A 33 4.36 7.18 5.44
CA MET A 33 5.23 7.96 6.32
C MET A 33 6.65 8.05 5.74
N HIS A 34 7.27 9.23 5.86
CA HIS A 34 8.68 9.45 5.54
C HIS A 34 9.25 10.60 6.40
N ASN A 35 10.25 10.30 7.23
CA ASN A 35 10.90 11.27 8.12
C ASN A 35 12.37 10.87 8.38
N GLU A 36 13.06 11.55 9.30
CA GLU A 36 14.48 11.27 9.62
C GLU A 36 14.71 9.85 10.17
N ASP A 37 13.68 9.22 10.76
CA ASP A 37 13.76 7.87 11.35
C ASP A 37 13.52 6.76 10.31
N GLY A 38 13.08 7.12 9.10
CA GLY A 38 12.88 6.19 8.00
C GLY A 38 11.56 6.39 7.26
N ALA A 39 11.07 5.32 6.65
CA ALA A 39 9.85 5.34 5.84
C ALA A 39 9.01 4.08 6.05
N LEU A 40 7.70 4.23 5.89
CA LEU A 40 6.74 3.12 5.98
C LEU A 40 5.73 3.23 4.85
N GLY A 41 5.49 2.12 4.17
CA GLY A 41 4.52 2.03 3.10
C GLY A 41 3.93 0.63 2.93
N PHE A 42 3.00 0.51 1.99
CA PHE A 42 2.25 -0.70 1.73
C PHE A 42 2.21 -0.98 0.25
N VAL A 43 2.57 -2.19 -0.17
CA VAL A 43 2.33 -2.64 -1.55
C VAL A 43 0.82 -2.74 -1.77
N VAL A 44 0.31 -2.02 -2.76
CA VAL A 44 -1.13 -1.89 -3.03
C VAL A 44 -1.59 -2.65 -4.28
N ASN A 45 -0.71 -3.42 -4.90
CA ASN A 45 -1.00 -4.13 -6.14
C ASN A 45 -0.61 -5.62 -6.09
N ARG A 46 -0.56 -6.22 -4.90
CA ARG A 46 -0.22 -7.63 -4.72
C ARG A 46 -1.26 -8.32 -3.85
N VAL A 47 -2.07 -9.17 -4.49
CA VAL A 47 -3.10 -9.96 -3.80
C VAL A 47 -2.43 -11.15 -3.10
N ALA A 48 -2.84 -11.39 -1.86
CA ALA A 48 -2.41 -12.54 -1.07
C ALA A 48 -3.13 -13.80 -1.53
N PRO A 49 -2.50 -15.00 -1.41
CA PRO A 49 -3.14 -16.28 -1.73
C PRO A 49 -4.09 -16.73 -0.60
N MET A 50 -4.88 -15.81 -0.05
CA MET A 50 -5.87 -16.06 0.98
C MET A 50 -6.97 -15.00 0.93
N SER A 51 -8.17 -15.41 1.32
CA SER A 51 -9.35 -14.57 1.39
C SER A 51 -9.43 -13.77 2.69
N LEU A 52 -10.27 -12.74 2.68
CA LEU A 52 -10.57 -11.94 3.87
C LEU A 52 -11.15 -12.82 5.00
N GLY A 53 -12.05 -13.75 4.68
CA GLY A 53 -12.64 -14.64 5.67
C GLY A 53 -11.61 -15.53 6.36
N GLU A 54 -10.60 -16.00 5.64
CA GLU A 54 -9.48 -16.75 6.22
C GLU A 54 -8.64 -15.88 7.17
N VAL A 55 -8.34 -14.64 6.79
CA VAL A 55 -7.62 -13.69 7.67
C VAL A 55 -8.42 -13.40 8.94
N LEU A 56 -9.72 -13.11 8.80
CA LEU A 56 -10.59 -12.81 9.93
C LEU A 56 -10.70 -14.03 10.86
N LYS A 57 -10.79 -15.24 10.32
CA LYS A 57 -10.79 -16.47 11.11
C LYS A 57 -9.51 -16.65 11.92
N LEU A 58 -8.34 -16.41 11.30
CA LEU A 58 -7.05 -16.44 11.99
C LEU A 58 -6.96 -15.36 13.08
N ALA A 59 -7.59 -14.20 12.86
CA ALA A 59 -7.73 -13.12 13.84
C ALA A 59 -8.81 -13.36 14.90
N GLY A 60 -9.43 -14.55 14.93
CA GLY A 60 -10.36 -14.99 15.98
C GLY A 60 -11.83 -14.65 15.74
N TYR A 61 -12.20 -14.12 14.57
CA TYR A 61 -13.59 -13.91 14.17
C TYR A 61 -14.24 -15.24 13.74
N LYS A 62 -15.50 -15.49 14.11
CA LYS A 62 -16.13 -16.84 14.05
C LYS A 62 -17.52 -16.88 13.40
N GLY A 63 -17.99 -15.79 12.80
CA GLY A 63 -19.30 -15.66 12.18
C GLY A 63 -19.28 -15.80 10.65
N PRO A 64 -20.35 -15.34 9.96
CA PRO A 64 -20.50 -15.37 8.50
C PRO A 64 -19.34 -14.74 7.73
N GLU A 65 -18.66 -13.77 8.34
CA GLU A 65 -17.46 -13.09 7.82
C GLU A 65 -16.32 -14.07 7.50
N SER A 66 -16.28 -15.24 8.14
CA SER A 66 -15.31 -16.29 7.85
C SER A 66 -15.47 -16.94 6.46
N LYS A 67 -16.54 -16.59 5.73
CA LYS A 67 -16.81 -17.01 4.35
C LYS A 67 -16.60 -15.88 3.33
N ASP A 68 -16.05 -14.73 3.75
CA ASP A 68 -15.82 -13.61 2.85
C ASP A 68 -14.67 -13.93 1.88
N GLU A 69 -15.00 -14.01 0.58
CA GLU A 69 -14.04 -14.31 -0.50
C GLU A 69 -13.31 -13.05 -1.01
N GLY A 70 -13.49 -11.91 -0.34
CA GLY A 70 -12.86 -10.64 -0.69
C GLY A 70 -11.32 -10.72 -0.64
N PRO A 71 -10.64 -9.90 -1.46
CA PRO A 71 -9.19 -9.96 -1.56
C PRO A 71 -8.51 -9.40 -0.30
N VAL A 72 -7.40 -10.02 0.05
CA VAL A 72 -6.40 -9.49 0.99
C VAL A 72 -5.13 -9.18 0.20
N PHE A 73 -4.39 -8.18 0.64
CA PHE A 73 -3.18 -7.74 -0.04
C PHE A 73 -1.93 -8.03 0.81
N LEU A 74 -0.81 -8.28 0.15
CA LEU A 74 0.50 -8.35 0.82
C LEU A 74 1.09 -6.94 0.81
N GLY A 75 1.08 -6.25 1.96
CA GLY A 75 1.57 -4.89 2.12
C GLY A 75 3.11 -4.78 2.19
N GLY A 76 3.78 -5.90 2.48
CA GLY A 76 5.24 -5.99 2.43
C GLY A 76 5.79 -7.11 3.31
N PRO A 77 7.12 -7.28 3.34
CA PRO A 77 7.75 -8.41 4.02
C PRO A 77 7.84 -8.25 5.55
N VAL A 78 7.65 -7.04 6.08
CA VAL A 78 7.79 -6.77 7.51
C VAL A 78 6.49 -7.07 8.24
N ALA A 79 6.59 -7.75 9.38
CA ALA A 79 5.46 -8.15 10.23
C ALA A 79 4.31 -8.81 9.42
N PRO A 80 4.56 -9.92 8.70
CA PRO A 80 3.63 -10.48 7.70
C PRO A 80 2.29 -10.97 8.29
N THR A 81 2.19 -11.13 9.61
CA THR A 81 0.95 -11.51 10.31
C THR A 81 0.15 -10.30 10.81
N MET A 82 0.69 -9.08 10.71
CA MET A 82 0.04 -7.87 11.17
C MET A 82 -0.96 -7.39 10.11
N GLY A 83 -2.22 -7.27 10.51
CA GLY A 83 -3.30 -6.78 9.66
C GLY A 83 -3.40 -5.25 9.67
N TRP A 84 -3.61 -4.69 8.49
CA TRP A 84 -3.84 -3.26 8.28
C TRP A 84 -5.08 -3.06 7.42
N ILE A 85 -5.80 -1.97 7.66
CA ILE A 85 -6.91 -1.51 6.84
C ILE A 85 -6.53 -0.17 6.25
N LEU A 86 -6.41 -0.09 4.93
CA LEU A 86 -6.45 1.17 4.21
C LEU A 86 -7.90 1.54 3.95
N CYS A 87 -8.31 2.75 4.32
CA CYS A 87 -9.69 3.18 4.15
C CYS A 87 -9.87 4.65 3.76
N VAL A 88 -10.98 4.92 3.09
CA VAL A 88 -11.47 6.28 2.84
C VAL A 88 -12.44 6.64 3.95
N ASP A 89 -11.91 7.23 5.02
CA ASP A 89 -12.67 7.61 6.21
C ASP A 89 -12.15 8.95 6.77
N PRO A 90 -12.75 10.07 6.35
CA PRO A 90 -12.38 11.38 6.89
C PRO A 90 -12.83 11.60 8.34
N GLY A 91 -13.76 10.78 8.85
CA GLY A 91 -14.24 10.85 10.22
C GLY A 91 -13.28 10.19 11.22
N LEU A 92 -12.42 9.30 10.72
CA LEU A 92 -11.34 8.72 11.52
C LEU A 92 -10.25 9.77 11.78
N ASP A 93 -10.11 10.10 13.06
CA ASP A 93 -9.14 11.07 13.57
C ASP A 93 -7.70 10.68 13.17
N ALA A 94 -7.01 11.62 12.54
CA ALA A 94 -5.64 11.47 12.07
C ALA A 94 -4.62 11.39 13.22
N GLU A 95 -4.94 12.01 14.36
CA GLU A 95 -4.08 12.03 15.55
C GLU A 95 -4.33 10.82 16.48
N GLN A 96 -5.32 9.99 16.15
CA GLN A 96 -5.64 8.83 16.96
C GLN A 96 -4.54 7.77 16.86
N GLU A 97 -4.14 7.23 18.01
CA GLU A 97 -3.12 6.18 18.07
C GLU A 97 -3.46 4.97 17.20
N GLY A 98 -2.49 4.49 16.42
CA GLY A 98 -2.67 3.39 15.47
C GLY A 98 -3.38 3.78 14.18
N VAL A 99 -3.49 5.08 13.87
CA VAL A 99 -3.94 5.64 12.60
C VAL A 99 -2.78 6.35 11.91
N LEU A 100 -2.59 6.07 10.63
CA LEU A 100 -1.68 6.77 9.74
C LEU A 100 -2.52 7.61 8.77
N ALA A 101 -2.33 8.92 8.79
CA ALA A 101 -2.95 9.83 7.86
C ALA A 101 -2.16 9.86 6.55
N VAL A 102 -2.76 9.36 5.46
CA VAL A 102 -2.14 9.38 4.14
C VAL A 102 -2.52 10.65 3.41
N ASP A 103 -3.81 11.01 3.38
CA ASP A 103 -4.29 12.26 2.77
C ASP A 103 -5.48 12.79 3.57
N ALA A 104 -6.17 13.84 3.11
CA ALA A 104 -7.32 14.43 3.79
C ALA A 104 -8.40 13.40 4.19
N ARG A 105 -8.62 12.38 3.35
CA ARG A 105 -9.65 11.35 3.57
C ARG A 105 -9.13 9.91 3.66
N ILE A 106 -7.89 9.67 3.25
CA ILE A 106 -7.30 8.32 3.24
C ILE A 106 -6.58 8.09 4.57
N ARG A 107 -6.87 6.95 5.19
CA ARG A 107 -6.31 6.50 6.46
C ARG A 107 -5.79 5.09 6.32
N ILE A 108 -4.79 4.73 7.12
CA ILE A 108 -4.36 3.36 7.31
C ILE A 108 -4.35 3.06 8.80
N THR A 109 -4.91 1.94 9.23
CA THR A 109 -5.00 1.62 10.66
C THR A 109 -4.87 0.12 10.92
N SER A 110 -4.25 -0.22 12.04
CA SER A 110 -4.16 -1.60 12.56
C SER A 110 -5.04 -1.80 13.80
N ARG A 111 -5.91 -0.84 14.12
CA ARG A 111 -6.74 -0.90 15.34
C ARG A 111 -7.77 -2.00 15.23
N ARG A 112 -7.95 -2.74 16.34
CA ARG A 112 -8.98 -3.79 16.46
C ARG A 112 -10.39 -3.28 16.12
N MET A 113 -10.74 -2.08 16.59
CA MET A 113 -12.04 -1.45 16.34
C MET A 113 -12.34 -1.29 14.84
N ALA A 114 -11.34 -0.94 14.01
CA ALA A 114 -11.54 -0.82 12.57
C ALA A 114 -11.84 -2.16 11.90
N PHE A 115 -11.26 -3.26 12.40
CA PHE A 115 -11.62 -4.61 11.95
C PHE A 115 -13.01 -5.04 12.45
N ASP A 116 -13.38 -4.67 13.67
CA ASP A 116 -14.73 -4.94 14.19
C ASP A 116 -15.79 -4.20 13.35
N GLU A 117 -15.55 -2.93 12.99
CA GLU A 117 -16.38 -2.15 12.06
C GLU A 117 -16.46 -2.80 10.68
N LEU A 118 -15.33 -3.22 10.11
CA LEU A 118 -15.30 -3.95 8.83
C LEU A 118 -16.19 -5.20 8.89
N VAL A 119 -16.11 -5.98 9.97
CA VAL A 119 -16.95 -7.17 10.15
C VAL A 119 -18.43 -6.78 10.26
N GLN A 120 -18.78 -5.77 11.05
CA GLN A 120 -20.17 -5.30 11.18
C GLN A 120 -20.72 -4.80 9.84
N GLU A 121 -19.93 -4.06 9.06
CA GLU A 121 -20.29 -3.63 7.71
C GLU A 121 -20.60 -4.86 6.84
N ARG A 122 -19.75 -5.89 6.83
CA ARG A 122 -19.96 -7.11 6.03
C ARG A 122 -21.21 -7.89 6.42
N LEU A 123 -21.60 -7.86 7.69
CA LEU A 123 -22.79 -8.55 8.20
C LEU A 123 -24.09 -7.76 7.98
N SER A 124 -24.02 -6.43 8.01
CA SER A 124 -25.21 -5.56 7.97
C SER A 124 -25.71 -5.29 6.55
N PHE A 125 -24.87 -5.51 5.55
CA PHE A 125 -25.14 -5.14 4.18
C PHE A 125 -25.80 -6.30 3.40
N ALA A 126 -27.05 -6.09 2.94
CA ALA A 126 -27.73 -6.95 1.95
C ALA A 126 -27.20 -6.74 0.50
N GLY A 127 -26.14 -5.94 0.32
CA GLY A 127 -25.38 -5.76 -0.92
C GLY A 127 -23.96 -5.30 -0.57
N ALA A 128 -22.94 -5.75 -1.30
CA ALA A 128 -21.53 -5.65 -0.87
C ALA A 128 -21.13 -4.25 -0.35
N PRO A 129 -20.44 -4.13 0.80
CA PRO A 129 -19.88 -2.85 1.22
C PRO A 129 -18.95 -2.34 0.13
N ASP A 130 -18.94 -1.02 -0.09
CA ASP A 130 -18.14 -0.39 -1.15
C ASP A 130 -16.67 -0.83 -1.03
N PRO A 131 -16.18 -1.73 -1.91
CA PRO A 131 -14.82 -2.22 -1.84
C PRO A 131 -13.79 -1.12 -2.15
N LYS A 132 -14.24 0.03 -2.67
CA LYS A 132 -13.40 1.24 -2.81
C LYS A 132 -13.11 1.93 -1.46
N ARG A 133 -13.76 1.51 -0.36
CA ARG A 133 -13.61 2.17 0.96
C ARG A 133 -12.68 1.48 1.93
N ARG A 134 -12.45 0.16 1.84
CA ARG A 134 -11.58 -0.57 2.78
C ARG A 134 -10.81 -1.69 2.08
N MET A 135 -9.48 -1.64 2.15
CA MET A 135 -8.56 -2.66 1.65
C MET A 135 -7.81 -3.27 2.84
N VAL A 136 -7.89 -4.59 2.99
CA VAL A 136 -7.17 -5.32 4.04
C VAL A 136 -5.80 -5.76 3.51
N MET A 137 -4.76 -5.44 4.25
CA MET A 137 -3.37 -5.74 3.92
C MET A 137 -2.70 -6.51 5.07
N LEU A 138 -1.75 -7.37 4.74
CA LEU A 138 -0.90 -8.08 5.68
C LEU A 138 0.54 -7.62 5.54
N GLY A 139 1.16 -7.28 6.67
CA GLY A 139 2.51 -6.73 6.71
C GLY A 139 2.62 -5.34 6.08
N TYR A 140 3.84 -4.83 6.09
CA TYR A 140 4.18 -3.53 5.52
C TYR A 140 5.61 -3.54 4.95
N SER A 141 5.94 -2.48 4.22
CA SER A 141 7.25 -2.21 3.66
C SER A 141 7.90 -1.10 4.47
N GLY A 142 9.10 -1.35 4.99
CA GLY A 142 9.81 -0.44 5.88
C GLY A 142 11.20 -0.12 5.37
N TRP A 143 11.60 1.14 5.52
CA TRP A 143 12.93 1.63 5.23
C TRP A 143 13.54 2.23 6.49
N GLY A 144 14.79 1.87 6.78
CA GLY A 144 15.55 2.53 7.84
C GLY A 144 15.99 3.95 7.47
N PRO A 145 16.59 4.70 8.41
CA PRO A 145 17.05 6.07 8.19
C PRO A 145 17.91 6.22 6.91
N GLY A 146 17.45 7.10 6.01
CA GLY A 146 18.13 7.43 4.75
C GLY A 146 18.18 6.29 3.72
N GLN A 147 17.56 5.13 3.99
CA GLN A 147 17.62 3.98 3.09
C GLN A 147 16.84 4.22 1.81
N LEU A 148 15.61 4.73 1.94
CA LEU A 148 14.74 4.99 0.80
C LEU A 148 15.41 5.94 -0.19
N GLU A 149 16.09 6.97 0.29
CA GLU A 149 16.76 7.96 -0.56
C GLU A 149 17.99 7.40 -1.25
N ARG A 150 18.72 6.48 -0.61
CA ARG A 150 19.80 5.73 -1.28
C ARG A 150 19.25 4.87 -2.40
N GLU A 151 18.15 4.17 -2.16
CA GLU A 151 17.49 3.33 -3.17
C GLU A 151 16.91 4.16 -4.32
N ILE A 152 16.33 5.33 -4.05
CA ILE A 152 15.95 6.28 -5.10
C ILE A 152 17.18 6.77 -5.87
N GLY A 153 18.30 7.02 -5.18
CA GLY A 153 19.56 7.45 -5.78
C GLY A 153 20.17 6.42 -6.74
N THR A 154 19.95 5.12 -6.52
CA THR A 154 20.31 4.04 -7.46
C THR A 154 19.22 3.76 -8.49
N GLY A 155 18.15 4.56 -8.48
CA GLY A 155 17.00 4.47 -9.37
C GLY A 155 16.08 3.28 -9.09
N ALA A 156 16.23 2.59 -7.97
CA ALA A 156 15.43 1.42 -7.62
C ALA A 156 13.92 1.75 -7.53
N TRP A 157 13.63 2.97 -7.07
CA TRP A 157 12.27 3.50 -6.95
C TRP A 157 12.07 4.77 -7.76
N LEU A 158 10.88 4.91 -8.33
CA LEU A 158 10.40 6.15 -8.92
C LEU A 158 9.34 6.78 -8.00
N PRO A 159 9.68 7.85 -7.26
CA PRO A 159 8.71 8.60 -6.46
C PRO A 159 7.63 9.21 -7.35
N THR A 160 6.38 9.03 -6.97
CA THR A 160 5.21 9.44 -7.76
C THR A 160 4.18 10.09 -6.84
N PRO A 161 3.52 11.18 -7.23
CA PRO A 161 2.42 11.75 -6.44
C PRO A 161 1.31 10.72 -6.19
N LEU A 162 0.62 10.86 -5.06
CA LEU A 162 -0.58 10.08 -4.77
C LEU A 162 -1.67 10.38 -5.82
N ASP A 163 -2.28 9.33 -6.34
CA ASP A 163 -3.41 9.38 -7.26
C ASP A 163 -4.46 8.37 -6.79
N GLU A 164 -5.64 8.86 -6.37
CA GLU A 164 -6.72 8.00 -5.88
C GLU A 164 -7.22 7.02 -6.96
N GLY A 165 -7.14 7.41 -8.24
CA GLY A 165 -7.55 6.56 -9.36
C GLY A 165 -6.68 5.31 -9.49
N VAL A 166 -5.37 5.43 -9.28
CA VAL A 166 -4.45 4.28 -9.18
C VAL A 166 -4.86 3.33 -8.04
N LEU A 167 -5.30 3.85 -6.90
CA LEU A 167 -5.65 3.06 -5.71
C LEU A 167 -7.02 2.39 -5.79
N PHE A 168 -8.02 3.04 -6.39
CA PHE A 168 -9.42 2.63 -6.24
C PHE A 168 -10.13 2.37 -7.56
N ASP A 169 -9.63 2.91 -8.68
CA ASP A 169 -10.31 2.82 -9.98
C ASP A 169 -9.58 1.92 -10.98
N VAL A 170 -8.37 1.46 -10.65
CA VAL A 170 -7.55 0.59 -11.51
C VAL A 170 -7.45 -0.81 -10.90
N ASN A 171 -7.65 -1.83 -11.75
CA ASN A 171 -7.44 -3.23 -11.40
C ASN A 171 -6.02 -3.42 -10.88
N VAL A 172 -5.86 -4.29 -9.88
CA VAL A 172 -4.59 -4.46 -9.15
C VAL A 172 -3.41 -4.75 -10.09
N ASP A 173 -3.59 -5.59 -11.10
CA ASP A 173 -2.53 -5.96 -12.04
C ASP A 173 -2.08 -4.80 -12.94
N ASP A 174 -2.97 -3.84 -13.20
CA ASP A 174 -2.75 -2.70 -14.10
C ASP A 174 -2.16 -1.47 -13.36
N ARG A 175 -2.15 -1.49 -12.02
CA ARG A 175 -1.74 -0.32 -11.21
C ARG A 175 -0.30 0.12 -11.48
N TRP A 176 0.60 -0.84 -11.69
CA TRP A 176 2.01 -0.54 -11.93
C TRP A 176 2.23 0.20 -13.25
N GLU A 177 1.59 -0.27 -14.32
CA GLU A 177 1.63 0.40 -15.62
C GLU A 177 0.93 1.76 -15.57
N ARG A 178 -0.24 1.83 -14.93
CA ARG A 178 -0.98 3.09 -14.75
C ARG A 178 -0.15 4.13 -13.99
N ALA A 179 0.56 3.72 -12.94
CA ALA A 179 1.39 4.61 -12.15
C ALA A 179 2.59 5.15 -12.96
N TYR A 180 3.21 4.33 -13.82
CA TYR A 180 4.23 4.80 -14.76
C TYR A 180 3.68 5.82 -15.77
N ALA A 181 2.46 5.61 -16.25
CA ALA A 181 1.81 6.49 -17.21
C ALA A 181 1.57 7.91 -16.65
N LEU A 182 1.53 8.09 -15.32
CA LEU A 182 1.48 9.43 -14.69
C LEU A 182 2.71 10.28 -15.01
N HIS A 183 3.84 9.65 -15.34
CA HIS A 183 5.08 10.31 -15.76
C HIS A 183 5.23 10.39 -17.28
N GLY A 184 4.22 9.96 -18.05
CA GLY A 184 4.34 9.82 -19.51
C GLY A 184 5.31 8.72 -19.94
N LEU A 185 5.61 7.76 -19.05
CA LEU A 185 6.52 6.65 -19.28
C LEU A 185 5.76 5.34 -19.43
N THR A 186 6.41 4.35 -20.03
CA THR A 186 5.99 2.94 -19.96
C THR A 186 7.09 2.11 -19.32
N PRO A 187 6.76 0.98 -18.68
CA PRO A 187 7.77 0.07 -18.13
C PRO A 187 8.80 -0.39 -19.16
N ALA A 188 8.37 -0.66 -20.39
CA ALA A 188 9.24 -1.11 -21.48
C ALA A 188 10.30 -0.06 -21.86
N VAL A 189 9.90 1.23 -21.87
CA VAL A 189 10.84 2.34 -22.11
C VAL A 189 11.88 2.41 -20.98
N MET A 190 11.47 2.23 -19.72
CA MET A 190 12.38 2.25 -18.58
C MET A 190 13.40 1.10 -18.62
N MET A 191 12.95 -0.12 -18.93
CA MET A 191 13.84 -1.28 -19.09
C MET A 191 14.87 -1.04 -20.21
N SER A 192 14.44 -0.44 -21.32
CA SER A 192 15.31 -0.14 -22.46
C SER A 192 16.38 0.91 -22.08
N MET A 193 16.00 1.98 -21.38
CA MET A 193 16.94 3.02 -20.94
C MET A 193 18.03 2.50 -20.00
N ARG A 194 17.70 1.56 -19.10
CA ARG A 194 18.68 0.95 -18.19
C ARG A 194 19.65 0.02 -18.93
N SER A 195 19.18 -0.75 -19.91
CA SER A 195 20.05 -1.64 -20.69
C SER A 195 21.10 -0.89 -21.52
N VAL A 196 20.84 0.36 -21.90
CA VAL A 196 21.77 1.19 -22.69
C VAL A 196 22.81 1.91 -21.81
N GLY A 197 22.53 2.11 -20.52
CA GLY A 197 23.45 2.76 -19.58
C GLY A 197 24.49 1.84 -18.94
N GLU A 198 24.34 0.52 -19.12
CA GLU A 198 25.28 -0.50 -18.60
C GLU A 198 26.24 -1.07 -19.67
N ALA A 199 26.17 -0.56 -20.92
CA ALA A 199 27.03 -0.94 -22.05
C ALA A 199 28.11 0.12 -22.32
#